data_AF-A0A951BYT9-F1
#
_entry.id   AF-A0A951BYT9-F1
#
_cell.length_a   1.000
_cell.length_b   1.000
_cell.length_c   1.000
_cell.angle_alpha   90.00
_cell.angle_beta   90.00
_cell.angle_gamma   90.00
#
_symmetry.space_group_name_H-M   'P 1'
#
loop_
_entity.id
_entity.type
_entity.pdbx_description
1 polymer ?
#
loop_
_entity_poly.entity_id
_entity_poly.type
_entity_poly.pdbx_seq_one_letter_code
_entity_poly.pdbx_strand_id
1 'polypeptide(L)'
;MPNRGASGNLNPREVLALQRLSHGLVMQMGVLALLIAVVLCGFSSRVQETVRSWFARKPVLLWAVPLILTGIFSLAALAARAWNWSLGGLLLAYTAAPVACMAAQGPGLAKRPSTLDFAAILFLWLPLEFGAGARLVALPARGYLHSVAYGIAILLGLILFLGFRWFPGLKYNLPRNPRDLGLAFA
;
A
#
# COMPACT_ATOMS: atom_id res chain seq x y z
N MET A 1 9.62 51.91 -20.89
CA MET A 1 9.69 51.97 -19.41
C MET A 1 9.06 50.71 -18.85
N PRO A 2 9.79 49.82 -18.16
CA PRO A 2 9.22 48.60 -17.62
C PRO A 2 8.47 48.90 -16.32
N ASN A 3 7.21 48.46 -16.28
CA ASN A 3 6.29 48.64 -15.16
C ASN A 3 6.73 47.75 -13.97
N ARG A 4 7.62 48.28 -13.11
CA ARG A 4 7.96 47.71 -11.81
C ARG A 4 6.85 48.07 -10.82
N GLY A 5 5.91 47.15 -10.59
CA GLY A 5 4.79 47.48 -9.70
C GLY A 5 3.79 46.37 -9.41
N ALA A 6 4.26 45.13 -9.23
CA ALA A 6 3.43 44.07 -8.65
C ALA A 6 4.21 43.34 -7.54
N SER A 7 4.76 44.10 -6.58
CA SER A 7 5.07 43.55 -5.26
C SER A 7 3.74 43.34 -4.53
N GLY A 8 2.99 42.32 -4.95
CA GLY A 8 1.76 41.91 -4.28
C GLY A 8 2.09 41.45 -2.87
N ASN A 9 1.85 42.31 -1.88
CA ASN A 9 1.80 41.91 -0.48
C ASN A 9 0.66 40.90 -0.36
N LEU A 10 1.00 39.62 -0.41
CA LEU A 10 0.07 38.53 -0.15
C LEU A 10 -0.58 38.80 1.21
N ASN A 11 -1.92 38.74 1.23
CA ASN A 11 -2.67 38.97 2.46
C ASN A 11 -2.25 37.90 3.48
N PRO A 12 -2.09 38.22 4.79
CA PRO A 12 -1.78 37.21 5.81
C PRO A 12 -2.66 35.95 5.75
N ARG A 13 -3.93 36.09 5.32
CA ARG A 13 -4.84 34.96 5.09
C ARG A 13 -4.42 34.04 3.94
N GLU A 14 -3.90 34.61 2.86
CA GLU A 14 -3.39 33.86 1.70
C GLU A 14 -2.10 33.14 2.06
N VAL A 15 -1.20 33.80 2.80
CA VAL A 15 0.04 33.17 3.30
C VAL A 15 -0.29 31.99 4.22
N LEU A 16 -1.24 32.15 5.14
CA LEU A 16 -1.70 31.06 6.01
C LEU A 16 -2.38 29.92 5.23
N ALA A 17 -3.15 30.23 4.19
CA ALA A 17 -3.77 29.23 3.33
C ALA A 17 -2.73 28.44 2.53
N LEU A 18 -1.76 29.11 1.92
CA LEU A 18 -0.65 28.50 1.20
C LEU A 18 0.21 27.64 2.13
N GLN A 19 0.47 28.12 3.35
CA GLN A 19 1.20 27.37 4.35
C GLN A 19 0.42 26.12 4.79
N ARG A 20 -0.91 26.18 4.98
CA ARG A 20 -1.70 24.98 5.29
C ARG A 20 -1.72 23.97 4.15
N LEU A 21 -1.79 24.44 2.90
CA LEU A 21 -1.73 23.59 1.71
C LEU A 21 -0.37 22.90 1.59
N SER A 22 0.73 23.63 1.80
CA SER A 22 2.08 23.05 1.72
C SER A 22 2.32 21.99 2.79
N HIS A 23 1.91 22.23 4.04
CA HIS A 23 2.02 21.22 5.10
C HIS A 23 1.20 19.96 4.79
N GLY A 24 -0.01 20.11 4.27
CA GLY A 24 -0.86 18.97 3.85
C GLY A 24 -0.20 18.13 2.76
N LEU A 25 0.38 18.77 1.74
CA LEU A 25 1.07 18.10 0.65
C LEU A 25 2.34 17.38 1.12
N VAL A 26 3.16 18.02 1.97
CA VAL A 26 4.38 17.40 2.51
C VAL A 26 4.05 16.15 3.32
N MET A 27 2.99 16.20 4.14
CA MET A 27 2.54 15.05 4.90
C MET A 27 2.07 13.90 3.99
N GLN A 28 1.29 14.19 2.94
CA GLN A 28 0.84 13.19 1.98
C GLN A 28 2.02 12.52 1.25
N MET A 29 2.97 13.31 0.78
CA MET A 29 4.18 12.81 0.12
C MET A 29 5.02 11.96 1.06
N GLY A 30 5.15 12.36 2.33
CA GLY A 30 5.84 11.58 3.36
C GLY A 30 5.20 10.20 3.59
N VAL A 31 3.86 10.14 3.67
CA VAL A 31 3.14 8.87 3.81
C VAL A 31 3.36 7.96 2.59
N LEU A 32 3.29 8.50 1.37
CA LEU A 32 3.52 7.71 0.15
C LEU A 32 4.97 7.23 0.06
N ALA A 33 5.94 8.09 0.37
CA ALA A 33 7.36 7.74 0.39
C ALA A 33 7.64 6.64 1.41
N LEU A 34 7.05 6.72 2.60
CA LEU A 34 7.14 5.67 3.62
C LEU A 34 6.52 4.35 3.14
N LEU A 35 5.35 4.41 2.52
CA LEU A 35 4.67 3.22 2.00
C LEU A 35 5.50 2.53 0.91
N ILE A 36 6.09 3.31 0.01
CA ILE A 36 7.03 2.82 -1.00
C ILE A 36 8.26 2.20 -0.34
N ALA A 37 8.84 2.86 0.66
CA ALA A 37 10.00 2.33 1.38
C ALA A 37 9.68 0.98 2.06
N VAL A 38 8.50 0.84 2.66
CA VAL A 38 8.04 -0.42 3.27
C VAL A 38 7.86 -1.51 2.20
N VAL A 39 7.24 -1.18 1.07
CA VAL A 39 7.09 -2.11 -0.07
C VAL A 39 8.47 -2.58 -0.56
N LEU A 40 9.41 -1.66 -0.76
CA LEU A 40 10.78 -1.98 -1.18
C LEU A 40 11.50 -2.86 -0.15
N CYS A 41 11.30 -2.58 1.15
CA CYS A 41 11.86 -3.41 2.21
C CYS A 41 11.29 -4.84 2.19
N GLY A 42 10.02 -5.01 1.81
CA GLY A 42 9.37 -6.31 1.64
C GLY A 42 10.02 -7.21 0.58
N PHE A 43 10.76 -6.64 -0.38
CA PHE A 43 11.55 -7.41 -1.35
C PHE A 43 12.89 -7.93 -0.80
N SER A 44 13.28 -7.54 0.42
CA SER A 44 14.49 -8.06 1.08
C SER A 44 14.29 -9.51 1.56
N SER A 45 15.24 -10.40 1.26
CA SER A 45 15.20 -11.80 1.71
C SER A 45 15.08 -11.92 3.23
N ARG A 46 15.74 -11.03 3.99
CA ARG A 46 15.69 -11.03 5.48
C ARG A 46 14.29 -10.76 6.01
N VAL A 47 13.59 -9.78 5.41
CA VAL A 47 12.23 -9.43 5.80
C VAL A 47 11.29 -10.57 5.46
N GLN A 48 11.41 -11.15 4.25
CA GLN A 48 10.60 -12.29 3.84
C GLN A 48 10.78 -13.52 4.74
N GLU A 49 12.02 -13.87 5.09
CA GLU A 49 12.32 -14.99 6.01
C GLU A 49 11.74 -14.77 7.40
N THR A 50 11.86 -13.54 7.92
CA THR A 50 11.27 -13.17 9.22
C THR A 50 9.75 -13.32 9.19
N VAL A 51 9.10 -12.74 8.18
CA VAL A 51 7.64 -12.80 8.00
C VAL A 51 7.16 -14.25 7.82
N ARG A 52 7.87 -15.06 7.01
CA ARG A 52 7.61 -16.50 6.87
C ARG A 52 7.69 -17.22 8.20
N SER A 53 8.73 -16.94 8.99
CA SER A 53 8.91 -17.58 10.30
C SER A 53 7.76 -17.26 11.26
N TRP A 54 7.23 -16.03 11.22
CA TRP A 54 6.11 -15.62 12.05
C TRP A 54 4.82 -16.34 11.66
N PHE A 55 4.50 -16.38 10.36
CA PHE A 55 3.31 -17.06 9.89
C PHE A 55 3.39 -18.59 9.99
N ALA A 56 4.58 -19.17 9.85
CA ALA A 56 4.80 -20.60 10.09
C ALA A 56 4.52 -20.97 11.55
N ARG A 57 4.85 -20.10 12.51
CA ARG A 57 4.60 -20.31 13.94
C ARG A 57 3.16 -20.01 14.34
N LYS A 58 2.55 -18.96 13.78
CA LYS A 58 1.21 -18.47 14.13
C LYS A 58 0.45 -18.06 12.87
N PRO A 59 -0.15 -18.99 12.12
CA PRO A 59 -0.87 -18.68 10.90
C PRO A 59 -2.08 -17.76 11.13
N VAL A 60 -2.68 -17.84 12.32
CA VAL A 60 -3.80 -16.97 12.74
C VAL A 60 -3.42 -15.48 12.70
N LEU A 61 -2.13 -15.15 12.81
CA LEU A 61 -1.64 -13.78 12.71
C LEU A 61 -1.94 -13.14 11.35
N LEU A 62 -2.25 -13.93 10.31
CA LEU A 62 -2.64 -13.42 9.00
C LEU A 62 -3.88 -12.52 9.08
N TRP A 63 -4.81 -12.81 10.01
CA TRP A 63 -6.01 -11.99 10.23
C TRP A 63 -5.72 -10.64 10.90
N ALA A 64 -4.55 -10.45 11.50
CA ALA A 64 -4.13 -9.14 11.99
C ALA A 64 -3.74 -8.20 10.83
N VAL A 65 -3.35 -8.75 9.67
CA VAL A 65 -2.85 -7.95 8.53
C VAL A 65 -3.94 -7.00 8.00
N PRO A 66 -5.18 -7.43 7.70
CA PRO A 66 -6.26 -6.52 7.31
C PRO A 66 -6.53 -5.39 8.31
N LEU A 67 -6.43 -5.68 9.62
CA LEU A 67 -6.64 -4.70 10.68
C LEU A 67 -5.53 -3.65 10.69
N ILE A 68 -4.28 -4.07 10.59
CA ILE A 68 -3.11 -3.18 10.56
C ILE A 68 -3.16 -2.29 9.31
N LEU A 69 -3.39 -2.89 8.14
CA LEU A 69 -3.44 -2.15 6.87
C LEU A 69 -4.62 -1.17 6.84
N THR A 70 -5.79 -1.58 7.36
CA THR A 70 -6.93 -0.67 7.53
C THR A 70 -6.58 0.47 8.47
N GLY A 71 -5.88 0.21 9.58
CA GLY A 71 -5.38 1.25 10.48
C GLY A 71 -4.47 2.26 9.78
N ILE A 72 -3.50 1.78 8.99
CA ILE A 72 -2.58 2.65 8.22
C ILE A 72 -3.36 3.52 7.23
N PHE A 73 -4.30 2.95 6.48
CA PHE A 73 -5.16 3.74 5.60
C PHE A 73 -6.02 4.74 6.35
N SER A 74 -6.57 4.34 7.50
CA SER A 74 -7.40 5.22 8.33
C SER A 74 -6.62 6.46 8.76
N LEU A 75 -5.36 6.28 9.16
CA LEU A 75 -4.45 7.38 9.48
C LEU A 75 -4.19 8.28 8.26
N ALA A 76 -3.96 7.70 7.07
CA ALA A 76 -3.80 8.46 5.83
C ALA A 76 -5.08 9.23 5.44
N ALA A 77 -6.25 8.63 5.62
CA ALA A 77 -7.55 9.24 5.35
C ALA A 77 -7.88 10.35 6.35
N LEU A 78 -7.50 10.19 7.63
CA LEU A 78 -7.59 11.24 8.65
C LEU A 78 -6.67 12.42 8.31
N ALA A 79 -5.44 12.14 7.90
CA ALA A 79 -4.48 13.14 7.43
C ALA A 79 -5.02 13.95 6.22
N ALA A 80 -5.81 13.30 5.36
CA ALA A 80 -6.50 13.94 4.24
C ALA A 80 -7.90 14.50 4.57
N ARG A 81 -8.34 14.44 5.84
CA ARG A 81 -9.68 14.84 6.30
C ARG A 81 -10.84 14.21 5.51
N ALA A 82 -10.65 13.00 5.01
CA ALA A 82 -11.60 12.27 4.17
C ALA A 82 -12.11 10.96 4.83
N TRP A 83 -11.80 10.75 6.10
CA TRP A 83 -12.17 9.54 6.83
C TRP A 83 -13.68 9.45 7.10
N ASN A 84 -14.24 8.26 6.90
CA ASN A 84 -15.60 7.91 7.31
C ASN A 84 -15.69 6.40 7.59
N TRP A 85 -16.67 6.00 8.41
CA TRP A 85 -16.85 4.59 8.81
C TRP A 85 -17.09 3.65 7.63
N SER A 86 -17.84 4.11 6.62
CA SER A 86 -18.12 3.31 5.42
C SER A 86 -16.85 3.00 4.63
N LEU A 87 -15.94 3.96 4.52
CA LEU A 87 -14.65 3.81 3.86
C LEU A 87 -13.74 2.84 4.63
N GLY A 88 -13.71 2.94 5.96
CA GLY A 88 -12.99 2.00 6.82
C GLY A 88 -13.51 0.57 6.72
N GLY A 89 -14.83 0.39 6.78
CA GLY A 89 -15.47 -0.91 6.64
C GLY A 89 -15.25 -1.52 5.25
N LEU A 90 -15.34 -0.71 4.19
CA LEU A 90 -15.07 -1.13 2.82
C LEU A 90 -13.63 -1.63 2.67
N LEU A 91 -12.65 -0.88 3.20
CA LEU A 91 -11.26 -1.27 3.10
C LEU A 91 -10.95 -2.51 3.94
N LEU A 92 -11.57 -2.65 5.12
CA LEU A 92 -11.44 -3.85 5.93
C LEU A 92 -11.97 -5.06 5.18
N ALA A 93 -13.16 -4.97 4.58
CA ALA A 93 -13.73 -6.03 3.76
C ALA A 93 -12.84 -6.35 2.55
N TYR A 94 -12.34 -5.32 1.86
CA TYR A 94 -11.45 -5.44 0.72
C TYR A 94 -10.14 -6.17 1.06
N THR A 95 -9.50 -5.82 2.18
CA THR A 95 -8.25 -6.46 2.62
C THR A 95 -8.47 -7.83 3.27
N ALA A 96 -9.62 -8.06 3.89
CA ALA A 96 -9.99 -9.34 4.48
C ALA A 96 -10.30 -10.41 3.44
N ALA A 97 -10.89 -10.05 2.29
CA ALA A 97 -11.25 -11.00 1.23
C ALA A 97 -10.07 -11.87 0.71
N PRO A 98 -8.95 -11.29 0.23
CA PRO A 98 -7.79 -12.09 -0.20
C PRO A 98 -7.12 -12.81 0.99
N VAL A 99 -7.20 -12.26 2.20
CA VAL A 99 -6.72 -12.93 3.42
C VAL A 99 -7.53 -14.18 3.75
N ALA A 100 -8.85 -14.13 3.60
CA ALA A 100 -9.72 -15.28 3.80
C ALA A 100 -9.40 -16.39 2.79
N CYS A 101 -9.18 -16.04 1.51
CA CYS A 101 -8.75 -16.98 0.47
C CYS A 101 -7.42 -17.66 0.84
N MET A 102 -6.47 -16.93 1.41
CA MET A 102 -5.17 -17.46 1.81
C MET A 102 -5.26 -18.30 3.10
N ALA A 103 -6.01 -17.81 4.09
CA ALA A 103 -6.21 -18.50 5.37
C ALA A 103 -6.87 -19.87 5.18
N ALA A 104 -7.85 -19.98 4.27
CA ALA A 104 -8.51 -21.25 3.94
C ALA A 104 -7.54 -22.31 3.38
N GLN A 105 -6.41 -21.88 2.83
CA GLN A 105 -5.44 -22.78 2.21
C GLN A 105 -4.20 -23.07 3.07
N GLY A 106 -4.02 -22.35 4.17
CA GLY A 106 -2.89 -22.52 5.11
C GLY A 106 -1.53 -22.00 4.62
N PRO A 107 -0.56 -21.82 5.54
CA PRO A 107 0.78 -21.38 5.21
C PRO A 107 1.59 -22.51 4.58
N GLY A 108 2.56 -22.18 3.72
CA GLY A 108 3.50 -23.18 3.22
C GLY A 108 3.98 -22.96 1.80
N LEU A 109 4.89 -23.83 1.38
CA LEU A 109 5.39 -23.88 0.01
C LEU A 109 4.29 -24.43 -0.91
N ALA A 110 3.68 -23.57 -1.73
CA ALA A 110 2.74 -24.00 -2.75
C ALA A 110 3.50 -24.56 -3.98
N LYS A 111 3.25 -25.82 -4.34
CA LYS A 111 3.87 -26.44 -5.54
C LYS A 111 3.31 -25.88 -6.84
N ARG A 112 2.04 -25.46 -6.85
CA ARG A 112 1.33 -24.86 -7.99
C ARG A 112 0.30 -23.84 -7.48
N PRO A 113 0.05 -22.74 -8.21
CA PRO A 113 -1.02 -21.80 -7.87
C PRO A 113 -2.39 -22.48 -7.90
N SER A 114 -3.21 -22.24 -6.89
CA SER A 114 -4.58 -22.72 -6.80
C SER A 114 -5.58 -21.71 -7.39
N THR A 115 -6.83 -22.13 -7.59
CA THR A 115 -7.93 -21.21 -7.93
C THR A 115 -8.16 -20.12 -6.89
N LEU A 116 -7.93 -20.41 -5.60
CA LEU A 116 -8.03 -19.43 -4.52
C LEU A 116 -6.88 -18.42 -4.54
N ASP A 117 -5.71 -18.79 -5.08
CA ASP A 117 -4.60 -17.86 -5.30
C ASP A 117 -4.96 -16.84 -6.39
N PHE A 118 -5.57 -17.31 -7.49
CA PHE A 118 -6.12 -16.43 -8.52
C PHE A 118 -7.25 -15.54 -7.96
N ALA A 119 -8.17 -16.10 -7.19
CA ALA A 119 -9.23 -15.32 -6.56
C ALA A 119 -8.67 -14.22 -5.65
N ALA A 120 -7.65 -14.53 -4.84
CA ALA A 120 -6.99 -13.54 -4.00
C ALA A 120 -6.33 -12.41 -4.82
N ILE A 121 -5.67 -12.72 -5.94
CA ILE A 121 -5.10 -11.70 -6.85
C ILE A 121 -6.22 -10.84 -7.44
N LEU A 122 -7.32 -11.45 -7.89
CA LEU A 122 -8.48 -10.73 -8.43
C LEU A 122 -9.11 -9.81 -7.38
N PHE A 123 -9.34 -10.29 -6.16
CA PHE A 123 -9.86 -9.45 -5.08
C PHE A 123 -8.92 -8.32 -4.69
N LEU A 124 -7.62 -8.51 -4.85
CA LEU A 124 -6.62 -7.48 -4.56
C LEU A 124 -6.61 -6.39 -5.64
N TRP A 125 -6.74 -6.76 -6.92
CA TRP A 125 -6.56 -5.82 -8.03
C TRP A 125 -7.87 -5.22 -8.56
N LEU A 126 -8.90 -6.04 -8.72
CA LEU A 126 -10.11 -5.68 -9.46
C LEU A 126 -10.93 -4.55 -8.80
N PRO A 127 -11.13 -4.53 -7.46
CA PRO A 127 -11.82 -3.42 -6.81
C PRO A 127 -11.12 -2.08 -6.97
N LEU A 128 -9.78 -2.07 -7.07
CA LEU A 128 -9.01 -0.84 -7.28
C LEU A 128 -9.22 -0.29 -8.69
N GLU A 129 -9.09 -1.14 -9.71
CA GLU A 129 -9.25 -0.74 -11.12
C GLU A 129 -10.64 -0.17 -11.41
N PHE A 130 -11.68 -0.71 -10.77
CA PHE A 130 -13.04 -0.20 -10.91
C PHE A 130 -13.37 0.98 -9.97
N GLY A 131 -12.41 1.45 -9.18
CA GLY A 131 -12.61 2.56 -8.26
C GLY A 131 -13.70 2.27 -7.21
N ALA A 132 -13.76 1.03 -6.70
CA ALA A 132 -14.71 0.66 -5.66
C ALA A 132 -14.56 1.60 -4.46
N GLY A 133 -15.66 2.26 -4.07
CA GLY A 133 -15.65 3.25 -2.98
C GLY A 133 -15.21 4.67 -3.37
N ALA A 134 -14.89 4.96 -4.64
CA ALA A 134 -14.50 6.31 -5.07
C ALA A 134 -15.57 7.39 -4.78
N ARG A 135 -16.84 7.00 -4.68
CA ARG A 135 -17.96 7.86 -4.28
C ARG A 135 -17.97 8.21 -2.79
N LEU A 136 -17.31 7.41 -1.96
CA LEU A 136 -17.20 7.62 -0.50
C LEU A 136 -16.07 8.60 -0.14
N VAL A 137 -15.26 9.01 -1.12
CA VAL A 137 -14.10 9.87 -0.92
C VAL A 137 -14.34 11.23 -1.57
N ALA A 138 -14.04 12.30 -0.84
CA ALA A 138 -14.09 13.66 -1.37
C ALA A 138 -13.15 13.81 -2.57
N LEU A 139 -13.61 14.51 -3.62
CA LEU A 139 -12.87 14.71 -4.87
C LEU A 139 -11.37 15.10 -4.69
N PRO A 140 -11.01 16.08 -3.82
CA PRO A 140 -9.62 16.49 -3.66
C PRO A 140 -8.72 15.42 -3.01
N ALA A 141 -9.27 14.44 -2.29
CA ALA A 141 -8.52 13.38 -1.63
C ALA A 141 -8.46 12.08 -2.45
N ARG A 142 -9.24 11.98 -3.55
CA ARG A 142 -9.42 10.73 -4.29
C ARG A 142 -8.12 10.21 -4.89
N GLY A 143 -7.33 11.06 -5.54
CA GLY A 143 -6.04 10.65 -6.13
C GLY A 143 -5.07 10.12 -5.08
N TYR A 144 -4.88 10.87 -4.00
CA TYR A 144 -4.01 10.49 -2.89
C TYR A 144 -4.43 9.15 -2.24
N LEU A 145 -5.70 9.02 -1.85
CA LEU A 145 -6.17 7.80 -1.18
C LEU A 145 -6.19 6.60 -2.12
N HIS A 146 -6.38 6.81 -3.41
CA HIS A 146 -6.25 5.75 -4.40
C HIS A 146 -4.81 5.25 -4.50
N SER A 147 -3.81 6.15 -4.50
CA SER A 147 -2.39 5.76 -4.44
C SER A 147 -2.03 5.02 -3.15
N VAL A 148 -2.56 5.46 -2.00
CA VAL A 148 -2.38 4.74 -0.71
C VAL A 148 -3.01 3.34 -0.79
N ALA A 149 -4.20 3.22 -1.37
CA ALA A 149 -4.88 1.93 -1.54
C ALA A 149 -4.08 0.96 -2.43
N TYR A 150 -3.46 1.45 -3.52
CA TYR A 150 -2.53 0.65 -4.32
C TYR A 150 -1.32 0.17 -3.51
N GLY A 151 -0.68 1.05 -2.74
CA GLY A 151 0.46 0.64 -1.92
C GLY A 151 0.09 -0.38 -0.85
N ILE A 152 -1.11 -0.27 -0.27
CA ILE A 152 -1.66 -1.28 0.65
C ILE A 152 -1.91 -2.61 -0.07
N ALA A 153 -2.47 -2.58 -1.28
CA ALA A 153 -2.70 -3.78 -2.07
C ALA A 153 -1.38 -4.48 -2.40
N ILE A 154 -0.37 -3.73 -2.83
CA ILE A 154 0.98 -4.28 -3.10
C ILE A 154 1.55 -4.89 -1.82
N LEU A 155 1.51 -4.17 -0.70
CA LEU A 155 2.03 -4.67 0.58
C LEU A 155 1.30 -5.93 1.04
N LEU A 156 -0.03 -5.97 0.90
CA LEU A 156 -0.83 -7.15 1.21
C LEU A 156 -0.45 -8.32 0.30
N GLY A 157 -0.30 -8.09 -1.01
CA GLY A 157 0.15 -9.09 -1.97
C GLY A 157 1.52 -9.66 -1.60
N LEU A 158 2.47 -8.80 -1.21
CA LEU A 158 3.79 -9.24 -0.73
C LEU A 158 3.67 -10.11 0.52
N ILE A 159 2.87 -9.69 1.50
CA ILE A 159 2.66 -10.46 2.74
C ILE A 159 2.05 -11.85 2.43
N LEU A 160 1.02 -11.91 1.58
CA LEU A 160 0.33 -13.15 1.25
C LEU A 160 1.21 -14.10 0.42
N PHE A 161 1.80 -13.61 -0.66
CA PHE A 161 2.47 -14.47 -1.63
C PHE A 161 3.96 -14.67 -1.35
N LEU A 162 4.65 -13.70 -0.74
CA LEU A 162 6.06 -13.87 -0.37
C LEU A 162 6.22 -14.31 1.09
N GLY A 163 5.29 -13.93 1.97
CA GLY A 163 5.32 -14.23 3.40
C GLY A 163 4.58 -15.52 3.78
N PHE A 164 3.35 -15.72 3.30
CA PHE A 164 2.48 -16.80 3.79
C PHE A 164 2.51 -18.07 2.90
N ARG A 165 2.50 -17.91 1.57
CA ARG A 165 2.26 -19.02 0.61
C ARG A 165 3.39 -19.35 -0.36
N TRP A 166 4.55 -18.71 -0.18
CA TRP A 166 5.72 -18.67 -1.09
C TRP A 166 5.88 -19.83 -2.08
N PHE A 167 6.22 -19.51 -3.34
CA PHE A 167 6.41 -20.49 -4.41
C PHE A 167 7.90 -20.83 -4.63
N PRO A 168 8.26 -22.10 -4.89
CA PRO A 168 9.62 -22.48 -5.23
C PRO A 168 10.01 -21.89 -6.59
N GLY A 169 11.16 -21.23 -6.67
CA GLY A 169 11.70 -20.65 -7.91
C GLY A 169 11.54 -19.13 -8.05
N LEU A 170 10.69 -18.48 -7.25
CA LEU A 170 10.61 -17.01 -7.17
C LEU A 170 11.74 -16.47 -6.27
N LYS A 171 12.98 -16.50 -6.77
CA LYS A 171 14.11 -15.77 -6.15
C LYS A 171 13.98 -14.29 -6.46
N TYR A 172 13.06 -13.60 -5.78
CA TYR A 172 13.10 -12.14 -5.68
C TYR A 172 14.21 -11.73 -4.73
N ASN A 173 15.46 -11.84 -5.19
CA ASN A 173 16.60 -11.24 -4.52
C ASN A 173 16.86 -9.89 -5.20
N LEU A 174 16.74 -8.80 -4.45
CA LEU A 174 17.31 -7.53 -4.89
C LEU A 174 18.81 -7.74 -5.19
N PRO A 175 19.33 -7.16 -6.29
CA PRO A 175 20.75 -7.24 -6.61
C PRO A 175 21.55 -6.75 -5.41
N ARG A 176 22.44 -7.60 -4.90
CA ARG A 176 23.25 -7.30 -3.71
C ARG A 176 24.56 -6.60 -4.10
N ASN A 177 24.92 -6.68 -5.38
CA ASN A 177 26.08 -6.03 -5.96
C ASN A 177 25.67 -5.23 -7.21
N PRO A 178 26.30 -4.07 -7.52
CA PRO A 178 26.06 -3.35 -8.76
C PRO A 178 26.40 -4.18 -10.02
N ARG A 179 27.20 -5.25 -9.88
CA ARG A 179 27.46 -6.23 -10.94
C ARG A 179 26.26 -7.10 -11.29
N ASP A 180 25.30 -7.26 -10.38
CA ASP A 180 24.09 -8.06 -10.60
C ASP A 180 23.10 -7.34 -11.54
N LEU A 181 23.23 -6.02 -11.72
CA LEU A 181 22.44 -5.22 -12.67
C LEU A 181 22.91 -5.41 -14.13
N GLY A 182 24.11 -5.94 -14.35
CA GLY A 182 24.69 -6.12 -15.69
C GLY A 182 24.24 -7.38 -16.43
N LEU A 183 23.53 -8.31 -15.76
CA LEU A 183 23.16 -9.63 -16.32
C LEU A 183 21.83 -9.62 -17.10
N ALA A 184 21.15 -8.49 -17.23
CA ALA A 184 19.87 -8.41 -17.96
C ALA A 184 19.99 -8.09 -19.46
N PHE A 185 21.22 -7.96 -19.99
CA PHE A 185 21.48 -7.56 -21.39
C PHE A 185 22.51 -8.44 -22.13
N ALA A 186 22.77 -9.67 -21.68
CA ALA A 186 23.63 -10.64 -22.36
C ALA A 186 22.83 -11.83 -22.89
#